data_AF-A0AAN9DCM4-F1
#
_entry.id   AF-A0AAN9DCM4-F1
#
_cell.length_a   1.000
_cell.length_b   1.000
_cell.length_c   1.000
_cell.angle_alpha   90.00
_cell.angle_beta   90.00
_cell.angle_gamma   90.00
#
_symmetry.space_group_name_H-M   'P 1'
#
loop_
_entity.id
_entity.type
_entity.pdbx_description
1 polymer ?
#
loop_
_entity_poly.entity_id
_entity_poly.type
_entity_poly.pdbx_seq_one_letter_code
_entity_poly.pdbx_strand_id
1 'polypeptide(L)'
;MSGRVQSGYSYEFCDASHSSEVLEALHEFHSSGLFTDITLQSSSGQLFHCHKAVLSARSSYFKVMFTLDMRERLNDTINLPCIDGEILGALVTYVYTSKISITQSNVQSLLEAADLLQLSSLKKACENFLIRLLDVDNCLGMHSFAELHVCSSLERAALRIILSRFEELTLQEEFLEVDFQKLGVILATENLTVLKEATLLDAVVKWVAHDAAPRIDHLKELLNCIHLDVNDVYLKTALDLRKQSFESKLRSLILTSLKPSKGFSDYCKKLACSLYVIGGYYWHPLCEVHMWDPVSNTWVQGKDMPDFARESYSVVLQGPDIYVTGGYRTETVDALDTVWIYISQTRMNGQKDVR
;
A
#
# COMPACT_ATOMS: atom_id res chain seq x y z
N MET A 1 -4.35 71.67 -7.52
CA MET A 1 -3.77 71.02 -8.72
C MET A 1 -3.48 69.58 -8.34
N SER A 2 -4.29 68.62 -8.78
CA SER A 2 -4.09 67.19 -8.52
C SER A 2 -3.63 66.55 -9.83
N GLY A 3 -2.33 66.25 -9.92
CA GLY A 3 -1.75 65.53 -11.06
C GLY A 3 -2.28 64.11 -11.10
N ARG A 4 -3.17 63.81 -12.05
CA ARG A 4 -3.52 62.44 -12.39
C ARG A 4 -2.34 61.85 -13.16
N VAL A 5 -1.57 60.99 -12.49
CA VAL A 5 -0.62 60.10 -13.15
C VAL A 5 -1.44 59.16 -14.04
N GLN A 6 -1.35 59.33 -15.36
CA GLN A 6 -1.87 58.34 -16.31
C GLN A 6 -1.05 57.07 -16.12
N SER A 7 -1.63 56.06 -15.48
CA SER A 7 -1.07 54.71 -15.47
C SER A 7 -1.04 54.22 -16.91
N GLY A 8 0.17 54.03 -17.46
CA GLY A 8 0.37 53.55 -18.82
C GLY A 8 -0.27 52.18 -19.05
N TYR A 9 -0.77 51.94 -20.26
CA TYR A 9 -1.29 50.63 -20.65
C TYR A 9 -0.15 49.63 -20.81
N SER A 10 -0.23 48.49 -20.12
CA SER A 10 0.69 47.35 -20.27
C SER A 10 -0.07 46.11 -20.72
N TYR A 11 0.47 45.39 -21.70
CA TYR A 11 -0.03 44.10 -22.18
C TYR A 11 1.08 43.06 -22.10
N GLU A 12 0.78 41.92 -21.47
CA GLU A 12 1.68 40.78 -21.40
C GLU A 12 1.32 39.80 -22.52
N PHE A 13 2.22 39.65 -23.48
CA PHE A 13 2.09 38.69 -24.57
C PHE A 13 2.63 37.32 -24.13
N CYS A 14 1.85 36.27 -24.36
CA CYS A 14 2.24 34.89 -24.08
C CYS A 14 2.19 34.08 -25.38
N ASP A 15 3.35 33.60 -25.83
CA ASP A 15 3.47 32.69 -26.95
C ASP A 15 3.39 31.24 -26.45
N ALA A 16 2.30 30.55 -26.77
CA ALA A 16 2.05 29.19 -26.30
C ALA A 16 2.86 28.12 -27.05
N SER A 17 3.37 28.38 -28.27
CA SER A 17 4.15 27.39 -29.03
C SER A 17 5.64 27.45 -28.74
N HIS A 18 6.14 28.59 -28.22
CA HIS A 18 7.55 28.84 -28.01
C HIS A 18 8.29 27.71 -27.26
N SER A 19 7.74 27.16 -26.18
CA SER A 19 8.39 26.08 -25.42
C SER A 19 8.55 24.78 -26.22
N SER A 20 7.58 24.48 -27.08
CA SER A 20 7.60 23.28 -27.92
C SER A 20 8.60 23.45 -29.06
N GLU A 21 8.60 24.60 -29.72
CA GLU A 21 9.55 24.94 -30.80
C GLU A 21 11.00 24.93 -30.30
N VAL A 22 11.26 25.47 -29.10
CA VAL A 22 12.59 25.42 -28.49
C VAL A 22 13.03 23.98 -28.22
N LEU A 23 12.13 23.12 -27.73
CA LEU A 23 12.46 21.73 -27.46
C LEU A 23 12.72 20.95 -28.76
N GLU A 24 11.94 21.20 -29.80
CA GLU A 24 12.15 20.62 -31.15
C GLU A 24 13.51 21.05 -31.71
N ALA A 25 13.88 22.32 -31.64
CA ALA A 25 15.20 22.80 -32.06
C ALA A 25 16.35 22.13 -31.27
N LEU A 26 16.20 21.97 -29.95
CA LEU A 26 17.20 21.27 -29.12
C LEU A 26 17.33 19.78 -29.52
N HIS A 27 16.23 19.15 -29.90
CA HIS A 27 16.24 17.78 -30.41
C HIS A 27 16.96 17.67 -31.76
N GLU A 28 16.77 18.64 -32.66
CA GLU A 28 17.49 18.72 -33.94
C GLU A 28 18.99 18.91 -33.72
N PHE A 29 19.40 19.79 -32.80
CA PHE A 29 20.80 20.00 -32.45
C PHE A 29 21.43 18.72 -31.90
N HIS A 30 20.73 18.02 -31.00
CA HIS A 30 21.19 16.74 -30.47
C HIS A 30 21.37 15.69 -31.59
N SER A 31 20.37 15.56 -32.46
CA SER A 31 20.40 14.57 -33.56
C SER A 31 21.51 14.87 -34.58
N SER A 32 21.88 16.15 -34.74
CA SER A 32 22.95 16.62 -35.61
C SER A 32 24.33 16.70 -34.92
N GLY A 33 24.40 16.42 -33.61
CA GLY A 33 25.62 16.56 -32.80
C GLY A 33 26.09 18.01 -32.59
N LEU A 34 25.27 19.00 -32.93
CA LEU A 34 25.62 20.42 -32.81
C LEU A 34 25.57 20.84 -31.34
N PHE A 35 26.51 21.70 -30.94
CA PHE A 35 26.60 22.32 -29.60
C PHE A 35 26.71 21.34 -28.42
N THR A 36 26.96 20.05 -28.68
CA THR A 36 27.19 19.06 -27.64
C THR A 36 28.48 19.36 -26.88
N ASP A 37 28.43 19.27 -25.55
CA ASP A 37 29.48 19.67 -24.62
C ASP A 37 29.73 18.63 -23.51
N ILE A 38 29.10 17.46 -23.62
CA ILE A 38 29.26 16.32 -22.73
C ILE A 38 28.92 15.01 -23.45
N THR A 39 29.58 13.93 -23.06
CA THR A 39 29.30 12.57 -23.52
C THR A 39 28.90 11.69 -22.34
N LEU A 40 27.78 10.98 -22.45
CA LEU A 40 27.37 9.95 -21.50
C LEU A 40 27.77 8.58 -22.03
N GLN A 41 28.36 7.74 -21.18
CA GLN A 41 28.72 6.37 -21.49
C GLN A 41 27.83 5.40 -20.69
N SER A 42 27.17 4.47 -21.39
CA SER A 42 26.38 3.41 -20.76
C SER A 42 27.25 2.30 -20.17
N SER A 43 26.64 1.41 -19.38
CA SER A 43 27.27 0.19 -18.89
C SER A 43 27.77 -0.73 -20.01
N SER A 44 27.08 -0.73 -21.16
CA SER A 44 27.47 -1.46 -22.38
C SER A 44 28.57 -0.76 -23.21
N GLY A 45 29.02 0.43 -22.78
CA GLY A 45 30.06 1.21 -23.43
C GLY A 45 29.57 2.09 -24.59
N GLN A 46 28.27 2.15 -24.85
CA GLN A 46 27.68 3.04 -25.86
C GLN A 46 27.82 4.51 -25.42
N LEU A 47 28.09 5.40 -26.39
CA LEU A 47 28.36 6.81 -26.16
C LEU A 47 27.23 7.69 -26.70
N PHE A 48 26.77 8.64 -25.89
CA PHE A 48 25.69 9.58 -26.19
C PHE A 48 26.18 11.02 -26.01
N HIS A 49 26.23 11.78 -27.11
CA HIS A 49 26.66 13.18 -27.08
C HIS A 49 25.47 14.07 -26.73
N CYS A 50 25.61 14.94 -25.76
CA CYS A 50 24.51 15.67 -25.14
C CYS A 50 24.89 17.10 -24.79
N HIS A 51 23.91 17.87 -24.32
CA HIS A 51 24.05 19.23 -23.83
C HIS A 51 23.92 19.25 -22.29
N LYS A 52 24.93 19.76 -21.58
CA LYS A 52 24.92 19.92 -20.11
C LYS A 52 23.71 20.72 -19.65
N ALA A 53 23.36 21.78 -20.38
CA ALA A 53 22.23 22.66 -20.06
C ALA A 53 20.89 21.91 -20.09
N VAL A 54 20.64 21.12 -21.14
CA VAL A 54 19.37 20.39 -21.30
C VAL A 54 19.25 19.26 -20.28
N LEU A 55 20.33 18.50 -20.06
CA LEU A 55 20.39 17.48 -19.01
C LEU A 55 20.13 18.10 -17.62
N SER A 56 20.77 19.22 -17.30
CA SER A 56 20.58 19.94 -16.02
C SER A 56 19.16 20.48 -15.84
N ALA A 57 18.51 20.89 -16.93
CA ALA A 57 17.16 21.43 -16.88
C ALA A 57 16.13 20.35 -16.50
N ARG A 58 16.39 19.09 -16.87
CA ARG A 58 15.47 17.96 -16.62
C ARG A 58 15.87 17.07 -15.44
N SER A 59 17.15 17.04 -15.08
CA SER A 59 17.71 16.17 -14.03
C SER A 59 18.46 16.99 -12.99
N SER A 60 18.02 16.91 -11.73
CA SER A 60 18.75 17.51 -10.61
C SER A 60 20.10 16.84 -10.37
N TYR A 61 20.23 15.54 -10.66
CA TYR A 61 21.50 14.81 -10.61
C TYR A 61 22.56 15.48 -11.51
N PHE A 62 22.23 15.67 -12.79
CA PHE A 62 23.15 16.33 -13.73
C PHE A 62 23.38 17.80 -13.37
N LYS A 63 22.34 18.53 -12.94
CA LYS A 63 22.48 19.91 -12.50
C LYS A 63 23.50 20.04 -11.37
N VAL A 64 23.40 19.18 -10.35
CA VAL A 64 24.34 19.17 -9.21
C VAL A 64 25.73 18.76 -9.67
N MET A 65 25.86 17.70 -10.47
CA MET A 65 27.14 17.23 -10.99
C MET A 65 27.90 18.31 -11.79
N PHE A 66 27.20 19.10 -12.60
CA PHE A 66 27.83 20.12 -13.45
C PHE A 66 28.08 21.47 -12.75
N THR A 67 27.42 21.73 -11.62
CA THR A 67 27.53 23.02 -10.91
C THR A 67 28.41 22.96 -9.67
N LEU A 68 28.56 21.81 -9.03
CA LEU A 68 29.53 21.63 -7.94
C LEU A 68 30.94 21.41 -8.48
N ASP A 69 31.97 21.78 -7.70
CA ASP A 69 33.39 21.53 -8.00
C ASP A 69 33.75 20.03 -7.84
N MET A 70 33.01 19.19 -8.55
CA MET A 70 33.24 17.77 -8.68
C MET A 70 34.28 17.51 -9.78
N ARG A 71 35.02 16.41 -9.65
CA ARG A 71 36.10 16.01 -10.57
C ARG A 71 35.58 15.83 -12.00
N GLU A 72 34.31 15.48 -12.12
CA GLU A 72 33.52 15.27 -13.32
C GLU A 72 33.21 16.55 -14.09
N ARG A 73 33.30 17.74 -13.46
CA ARG A 73 33.12 19.03 -14.15
C ARG A 73 34.11 19.23 -15.31
N LEU A 74 35.31 18.67 -15.16
CA LEU A 74 36.41 18.74 -16.13
C LEU A 74 36.44 17.53 -17.08
N ASN A 75 35.63 16.50 -16.84
CA ASN A 75 35.55 15.35 -17.72
C ASN A 75 34.50 15.61 -18.79
N ASP A 76 34.89 15.45 -20.05
CA ASP A 76 33.98 15.53 -21.18
C ASP A 76 33.15 14.24 -21.36
N THR A 77 33.44 13.20 -20.56
CA THR A 77 32.71 11.93 -20.55
C THR A 77 32.32 11.51 -19.14
N ILE A 78 31.04 11.18 -18.94
CA ILE A 78 30.48 10.62 -17.70
C ILE A 78 30.14 9.15 -17.92
N ASN A 79 30.66 8.28 -17.06
CA ASN A 79 30.33 6.85 -17.07
C ASN A 79 29.14 6.56 -16.15
N LEU A 80 28.12 5.87 -16.67
CA LEU A 80 26.91 5.43 -15.98
C LEU A 80 26.87 3.89 -15.93
N PRO A 81 27.64 3.26 -15.04
CA PRO A 81 27.87 1.80 -15.06
C PRO A 81 26.62 0.98 -14.73
N CYS A 82 25.58 1.58 -14.17
CA CYS A 82 24.34 0.90 -13.77
C CYS A 82 23.21 1.04 -14.80
N ILE A 83 23.41 1.77 -15.90
CA ILE A 83 22.36 2.03 -16.90
C ILE A 83 22.76 1.40 -18.23
N ASP A 84 21.94 0.47 -18.70
CA ASP A 84 22.09 -0.13 -20.02
C ASP A 84 21.93 0.92 -21.14
N GLY A 85 22.58 0.66 -22.28
CA GLY A 85 22.58 1.54 -23.42
C GLY A 85 21.18 1.80 -24.01
N GLU A 86 20.30 0.81 -24.06
CA GLU A 86 18.93 0.98 -24.57
C GLU A 86 18.13 1.91 -23.66
N ILE A 87 18.24 1.71 -22.34
CA ILE A 87 17.59 2.53 -21.33
C ILE A 87 18.15 3.96 -21.37
N LEU A 88 19.48 4.12 -21.41
CA LEU A 88 20.11 5.43 -21.48
C LEU A 88 19.71 6.18 -22.75
N GLY A 89 19.68 5.51 -23.91
CA GLY A 89 19.23 6.11 -25.17
C GLY A 89 17.76 6.54 -25.12
N ALA A 90 16.89 5.74 -24.50
CA ALA A 90 15.49 6.09 -24.29
C ALA A 90 15.34 7.31 -23.36
N LEU A 91 16.15 7.40 -22.29
CA LEU A 91 16.15 8.53 -21.36
C LEU A 91 16.69 9.82 -22.01
N VAL A 92 17.76 9.71 -22.81
CA VAL A 92 18.27 10.83 -23.60
C VAL A 92 17.18 11.32 -24.56
N THR A 93 16.56 10.42 -25.31
CA THR A 93 15.45 10.76 -26.22
C THR A 93 14.30 11.42 -25.46
N TYR A 94 13.95 10.94 -24.27
CA TYR A 94 12.94 11.54 -23.40
C TYR A 94 13.29 12.99 -23.00
N VAL A 95 14.55 13.27 -22.67
CA VAL A 95 14.98 14.62 -22.28
C VAL A 95 14.77 15.63 -23.42
N TYR A 96 14.97 15.21 -24.69
CA TYR A 96 14.82 16.09 -25.86
C TYR A 96 13.43 16.06 -26.50
N THR A 97 12.59 15.07 -26.22
CA THR A 97 11.27 14.94 -26.88
C THR A 97 10.08 15.01 -25.91
N SER A 98 10.36 14.95 -24.60
CA SER A 98 9.37 14.75 -23.53
C SER A 98 8.53 13.48 -23.67
N LYS A 99 8.94 12.51 -24.51
CA LYS A 99 8.21 11.29 -24.82
C LYS A 99 9.08 10.06 -24.57
N ILE A 100 8.48 9.02 -24.01
CA ILE A 100 9.13 7.72 -23.79
C ILE A 100 8.08 6.61 -23.75
N SER A 101 8.42 5.45 -24.30
CA SER A 101 7.56 4.28 -24.29
C SER A 101 7.87 3.41 -23.06
N ILE A 102 6.91 3.29 -22.15
CA ILE A 102 7.01 2.43 -20.97
C ILE A 102 6.31 1.11 -21.27
N THR A 103 7.02 0.01 -21.13
CA THR A 103 6.57 -1.36 -21.39
C THR A 103 6.84 -2.24 -20.17
N GLN A 104 6.21 -3.42 -20.10
CA GLN A 104 6.44 -4.36 -19.02
C GLN A 104 7.90 -4.83 -18.94
N SER A 105 8.61 -4.90 -20.07
CA SER A 105 10.00 -5.34 -20.13
C SER A 105 11.00 -4.27 -19.70
N ASN A 106 10.68 -2.98 -19.83
CA ASN A 106 11.63 -1.90 -19.56
C ASN A 106 11.31 -1.08 -18.30
N VAL A 107 10.09 -1.19 -17.75
CA VAL A 107 9.60 -0.28 -16.71
C VAL A 107 10.43 -0.30 -15.43
N GLN A 108 10.94 -1.46 -15.00
CA GLN A 108 11.76 -1.58 -13.80
C GLN A 108 13.11 -0.87 -14.00
N SER A 109 13.84 -1.18 -15.06
CA SER A 109 15.11 -0.52 -15.40
C SER A 109 14.94 0.98 -15.67
N LEU A 110 13.82 1.39 -16.28
CA LEU A 110 13.48 2.80 -16.44
C LEU A 110 13.25 3.49 -15.09
N LEU A 111 12.56 2.84 -14.16
CA LEU A 111 12.31 3.40 -12.83
C LEU A 111 13.62 3.55 -12.06
N GLU A 112 14.46 2.52 -12.04
CA GLU A 112 15.79 2.53 -11.41
C GLU A 112 16.65 3.67 -11.96
N ALA A 113 16.75 3.79 -13.28
CA ALA A 113 17.53 4.83 -13.92
C ALA A 113 16.92 6.23 -13.72
N ALA A 114 15.59 6.35 -13.72
CA ALA A 114 14.91 7.61 -13.42
C ALA A 114 15.10 8.04 -11.97
N ASP A 115 15.15 7.10 -11.03
CA ASP A 115 15.44 7.37 -9.62
C ASP A 115 16.89 7.82 -9.42
N LEU A 116 17.85 7.09 -10.01
CA LEU A 116 19.27 7.44 -9.99
C LEU A 116 19.53 8.83 -10.59
N LEU A 117 18.97 9.10 -11.77
CA LEU A 117 19.11 10.38 -12.48
C LEU A 117 18.12 11.45 -12.00
N GLN A 118 17.32 11.17 -10.96
CA GLN A 118 16.37 12.10 -10.35
C GLN A 118 15.33 12.69 -11.33
N LEU A 119 14.91 11.90 -12.33
CA LEU A 119 13.86 12.23 -13.29
C LEU A 119 12.47 11.96 -12.68
N SER A 120 12.06 12.81 -11.74
CA SER A 120 10.87 12.61 -10.91
C SER A 120 9.57 12.36 -11.69
N SER A 121 9.34 13.09 -12.80
CA SER A 121 8.15 12.92 -13.64
C SER A 121 8.10 11.54 -14.29
N LEU A 122 9.25 11.02 -14.74
CA LEU A 122 9.35 9.70 -15.34
C LEU A 122 9.22 8.60 -14.29
N LYS A 123 9.91 8.73 -13.15
CA LYS A 123 9.77 7.82 -12.01
C LYS A 123 8.30 7.65 -11.63
N LYS A 124 7.54 8.77 -11.56
CA LYS A 124 6.10 8.72 -11.26
C LYS A 124 5.27 8.01 -12.33
N ALA A 125 5.61 8.20 -13.60
CA ALA A 125 4.95 7.51 -14.70
C ALA A 125 5.21 5.99 -14.66
N CYS A 126 6.45 5.57 -14.39
CA CYS A 126 6.81 4.17 -14.19
C CYS A 126 6.09 3.56 -12.97
N GLU A 127 6.03 4.29 -11.85
CA GLU A 127 5.30 3.88 -10.65
C GLU A 127 3.82 3.62 -10.95
N ASN A 128 3.16 4.54 -11.67
CA ASN A 128 1.76 4.38 -12.07
C ASN A 128 1.55 3.20 -13.03
N PHE A 129 2.52 2.90 -13.87
CA PHE A 129 2.47 1.75 -14.77
C PHE A 129 2.58 0.43 -13.98
N LEU A 130 3.53 0.34 -13.04
CA LEU A 130 3.70 -0.82 -12.17
C LEU A 130 2.47 -1.08 -11.30
N ILE A 131 1.82 -0.04 -10.79
CA ILE A 131 0.57 -0.18 -10.02
C ILE A 131 -0.53 -0.88 -10.83
N ARG A 132 -0.58 -0.67 -12.15
CA ARG A 132 -1.57 -1.31 -13.03
C ARG A 132 -1.26 -2.78 -13.32
N LEU A 133 -0.02 -3.20 -13.12
CA LEU A 133 0.44 -4.58 -13.30
C LEU A 133 0.53 -5.37 -12.00
N LEU A 134 0.22 -4.73 -10.87
CA LEU A 134 0.24 -5.38 -9.57
C LEU A 134 -0.79 -6.52 -9.52
N ASP A 135 -0.31 -7.70 -9.13
CA ASP A 135 -1.13 -8.86 -8.82
C ASP A 135 -0.51 -9.64 -7.65
N VAL A 136 -1.18 -10.70 -7.19
CA VAL A 136 -0.78 -11.51 -6.04
C VAL A 136 0.54 -12.24 -6.28
N ASP A 137 0.84 -12.59 -7.53
CA ASP A 137 2.06 -13.30 -7.92
C ASP A 137 3.33 -12.41 -7.88
N ASN A 138 3.18 -11.09 -7.84
CA ASN A 138 4.28 -10.13 -7.89
C ASN A 138 4.27 -9.07 -6.79
N CYS A 139 3.25 -9.05 -5.92
CA CYS A 139 3.08 -7.97 -4.94
C CYS A 139 4.20 -7.91 -3.91
N LEU A 140 4.82 -9.04 -3.55
CA LEU A 140 5.94 -9.09 -2.60
C LEU A 140 7.19 -8.45 -3.21
N GLY A 141 7.59 -8.89 -4.40
CA GLY A 141 8.68 -8.28 -5.16
C GLY A 141 8.45 -6.80 -5.43
N MET A 142 7.25 -6.41 -5.86
CA MET A 142 6.90 -5.01 -6.12
C MET A 142 6.89 -4.14 -4.85
N HIS A 143 6.51 -4.70 -3.69
CA HIS A 143 6.63 -4.00 -2.41
C HIS A 143 8.09 -3.74 -2.07
N SER A 144 8.94 -4.76 -2.13
CA SER A 144 10.38 -4.62 -1.86
C SER A 144 11.04 -3.63 -2.83
N PHE A 145 10.68 -3.69 -4.10
CA PHE A 145 11.14 -2.75 -5.14
C PHE A 145 10.70 -1.32 -4.85
N ALA A 146 9.45 -1.14 -4.39
CA ALA A 146 8.93 0.18 -4.02
C ALA A 146 9.63 0.76 -2.79
N GLU A 147 9.96 -0.06 -1.79
CA GLU A 147 10.72 0.35 -0.60
C GLU A 147 12.13 0.82 -1.00
N LEU A 148 12.82 0.04 -1.84
CA LEU A 148 14.17 0.34 -2.31
C LEU A 148 14.24 1.70 -3.04
N HIS A 149 13.24 1.98 -3.87
CA HIS A 149 13.17 3.21 -4.67
C HIS A 149 12.30 4.31 -4.04
N VAL A 150 11.83 4.16 -2.80
CA VAL A 150 10.99 5.17 -2.12
C VAL A 150 9.76 5.58 -2.97
N CYS A 151 9.06 4.57 -3.51
CA CYS A 151 7.87 4.73 -4.35
C CYS A 151 6.59 4.51 -3.51
N SER A 152 6.21 5.52 -2.72
CA SER A 152 5.16 5.39 -1.70
C SER A 152 3.75 5.08 -2.22
N SER A 153 3.44 5.28 -3.51
CA SER A 153 2.13 4.91 -4.07
C SER A 153 2.13 3.44 -4.49
N LEU A 154 3.22 2.96 -5.08
CA LEU A 154 3.41 1.54 -5.41
C LEU A 154 3.50 0.70 -4.15
N GLU A 155 4.28 1.13 -3.15
CA GLU A 155 4.41 0.48 -1.85
C GLU A 155 3.04 0.26 -1.19
N ARG A 156 2.24 1.32 -1.04
CA ARG A 156 0.89 1.24 -0.47
C ARG A 156 -0.05 0.36 -1.30
N ALA A 157 0.05 0.39 -2.62
CA ALA A 157 -0.79 -0.43 -3.49
C ALA A 157 -0.43 -1.92 -3.38
N ALA A 158 0.87 -2.25 -3.33
CA ALA A 158 1.38 -3.60 -3.14
C ALA A 158 1.01 -4.13 -1.75
N LEU A 159 1.23 -3.32 -0.69
CA LEU A 159 0.86 -3.67 0.67
C LEU A 159 -0.65 -3.93 0.81
N ARG A 160 -1.48 -3.12 0.14
CA ARG A 160 -2.93 -3.35 0.11
C ARG A 160 -3.27 -4.74 -0.44
N ILE A 161 -2.63 -5.17 -1.53
CA ILE A 161 -2.86 -6.51 -2.11
C ILE A 161 -2.37 -7.60 -1.15
N ILE A 162 -1.17 -7.44 -0.57
CA ILE A 162 -0.60 -8.37 0.41
C ILE A 162 -1.59 -8.60 1.56
N LEU A 163 -2.17 -7.53 2.10
CA LEU A 163 -3.10 -7.60 3.22
C LEU A 163 -4.50 -8.08 2.82
N SER A 164 -5.01 -7.66 1.65
CA SER A 164 -6.38 -7.96 1.21
C SER A 164 -6.56 -9.35 0.61
N ARG A 165 -5.50 -9.92 0.03
CA ARG A 165 -5.49 -11.23 -0.66
C ARG A 165 -4.46 -12.17 -0.05
N PHE A 166 -4.23 -12.05 1.26
CA PHE A 166 -3.21 -12.82 1.98
C PHE A 166 -3.40 -14.34 1.80
N GLU A 167 -4.63 -14.85 1.84
CA GLU A 167 -4.89 -16.28 1.66
C GLU A 167 -4.37 -16.79 0.30
N GLU A 168 -4.55 -16.02 -0.77
CA GLU A 168 -4.04 -16.34 -2.11
C GLU A 168 -2.52 -16.18 -2.20
N LEU A 169 -1.96 -15.21 -1.47
CA LEU A 169 -0.52 -14.98 -1.39
C LEU A 169 0.22 -16.16 -0.77
N THR A 170 -0.35 -16.80 0.25
CA THR A 170 0.27 -17.97 0.91
C THR A 170 0.40 -19.21 0.01
N LEU A 171 -0.23 -19.18 -1.17
CA LEU A 171 -0.12 -20.22 -2.19
C LEU A 171 1.02 -19.96 -3.19
N GLN A 172 1.55 -18.73 -3.24
CA GLN A 172 2.62 -18.36 -4.17
C GLN A 172 3.98 -18.84 -3.66
N GLU A 173 4.86 -19.25 -4.57
CA GLU A 173 6.22 -19.69 -4.21
C GLU A 173 7.05 -18.55 -3.59
N GLU A 174 6.88 -17.31 -4.08
CA GLU A 174 7.59 -16.13 -3.58
C GLU A 174 7.31 -15.85 -2.09
N PHE A 175 6.14 -16.28 -1.57
CA PHE A 175 5.82 -16.17 -0.15
C PHE A 175 6.82 -16.93 0.75
N LEU A 176 7.34 -18.06 0.28
CA LEU A 176 8.30 -18.88 1.04
C LEU A 176 9.68 -18.21 1.15
N GLU A 177 9.97 -17.23 0.30
CA GLU A 177 11.24 -16.48 0.27
C GLU A 177 11.20 -15.18 1.09
N VAL A 178 10.04 -14.82 1.66
CA VAL A 178 9.89 -13.61 2.49
C VAL A 178 10.78 -13.68 3.73
N ASP A 179 11.41 -12.57 4.10
CA ASP A 179 12.24 -12.51 5.30
C ASP A 179 11.39 -12.47 6.59
N PHE A 180 12.01 -12.86 7.70
CA PHE A 180 11.35 -12.90 9.01
C PHE A 180 10.75 -11.55 9.42
N GLN A 181 11.46 -10.44 9.19
CA GLN A 181 11.02 -9.11 9.64
C GLN A 181 9.76 -8.69 8.88
N LYS A 182 9.76 -8.85 7.56
CA LYS A 182 8.64 -8.53 6.69
C LYS A 182 7.43 -9.40 6.98
N LEU A 183 7.62 -10.71 7.16
CA LEU A 183 6.52 -11.60 7.57
C LEU A 183 5.95 -11.20 8.94
N GLY A 184 6.81 -10.87 9.91
CA GLY A 184 6.39 -10.39 11.22
C GLY A 184 5.54 -9.11 11.15
N VAL A 185 5.94 -8.14 10.32
CA VAL A 185 5.16 -6.91 10.09
C VAL A 185 3.81 -7.23 9.45
N ILE A 186 3.77 -8.09 8.42
CA ILE A 186 2.53 -8.48 7.76
C ILE A 186 1.57 -9.13 8.76
N LEU A 187 2.05 -10.09 9.57
CA LEU A 187 1.25 -10.82 10.54
C LEU A 187 0.78 -9.94 11.72
N ALA A 188 1.58 -8.95 12.11
CA ALA A 188 1.23 -8.01 13.19
C ALA A 188 0.28 -6.88 12.72
N THR A 189 0.01 -6.76 11.42
CA THR A 189 -0.81 -5.67 10.88
C THR A 189 -2.30 -5.89 11.12
N GLU A 190 -2.97 -4.92 11.76
CA GLU A 190 -4.39 -5.00 12.15
C GLU A 190 -5.38 -5.11 10.96
N ASN A 191 -4.97 -4.66 9.77
CA ASN A 191 -5.79 -4.68 8.55
C ASN A 191 -5.64 -5.97 7.71
N LEU A 192 -5.01 -7.02 8.25
CA LEU A 192 -4.85 -8.28 7.56
C LEU A 192 -6.22 -8.98 7.41
N THR A 193 -6.75 -9.06 6.18
CA THR A 193 -8.08 -9.65 5.94
C THR A 193 -8.00 -11.16 5.86
N VAL A 194 -7.83 -11.81 7.02
CA VAL A 194 -7.85 -13.26 7.11
C VAL A 194 -9.02 -13.69 7.99
N LEU A 195 -9.91 -14.51 7.41
CA LEU A 195 -11.18 -14.88 8.06
C LEU A 195 -10.97 -15.94 9.15
N LYS A 196 -9.88 -16.72 9.06
CA LYS A 196 -9.59 -17.90 9.89
C LYS A 196 -8.14 -17.90 10.39
N GLU A 197 -7.96 -17.99 11.71
CA GLU A 197 -6.63 -18.15 12.33
C GLU A 197 -5.87 -19.38 11.81
N ALA A 198 -6.60 -20.43 11.44
CA ALA A 198 -6.02 -21.64 10.85
C ALA A 198 -5.22 -21.34 9.58
N THR A 199 -5.59 -20.32 8.79
CA THR A 199 -4.87 -19.91 7.58
C THR A 199 -3.57 -19.19 7.92
N LEU A 200 -3.56 -18.36 8.97
CA LEU A 200 -2.34 -17.69 9.47
C LEU A 200 -1.35 -18.72 10.02
N LEU A 201 -1.84 -19.67 10.80
CA LEU A 201 -1.02 -20.76 11.32
C LEU A 201 -0.45 -21.62 10.19
N ASP A 202 -1.26 -21.97 9.19
CA ASP A 202 -0.82 -22.72 8.02
C ASP A 202 0.29 -21.99 7.26
N ALA A 203 0.15 -20.67 7.06
CA ALA A 203 1.14 -19.83 6.43
C ALA A 203 2.49 -19.83 7.18
N VAL A 204 2.45 -19.64 8.51
CA VAL A 204 3.66 -19.67 9.36
C VAL A 204 4.32 -21.04 9.31
N VAL A 205 3.53 -22.12 9.41
CA VAL A 205 4.06 -23.48 9.36
C VAL A 205 4.70 -23.78 8.00
N LYS A 206 4.06 -23.40 6.89
CA LYS A 206 4.62 -23.54 5.54
C LYS A 206 5.93 -22.78 5.38
N TRP A 207 5.96 -21.52 5.84
CA TRP A 207 7.16 -20.69 5.77
C TRP A 207 8.31 -21.26 6.60
N VAL A 208 8.05 -21.72 7.83
CA VAL A 208 9.08 -22.37 8.67
C VAL A 208 9.52 -23.71 8.07
N ALA A 209 8.60 -24.49 7.48
CA ALA A 209 8.91 -25.79 6.90
C ALA A 209 9.79 -25.72 5.66
N HIS A 210 9.75 -24.61 4.91
CA HIS A 210 10.60 -24.37 3.73
C HIS A 210 12.09 -24.34 4.07
N ASP A 211 12.46 -23.67 5.16
CA ASP A 211 13.84 -23.64 5.66
C ASP A 211 13.88 -23.82 7.18
N ALA A 212 13.63 -25.06 7.60
CA ALA A 212 13.39 -25.43 8.99
C ALA A 212 14.56 -25.16 9.92
N ALA A 213 15.81 -25.14 9.46
CA ALA A 213 16.97 -25.03 10.34
C ALA A 213 17.11 -23.63 10.97
N PRO A 214 17.12 -22.52 10.20
CA PRO A 214 17.18 -21.17 10.76
C PRO A 214 15.80 -20.61 11.18
N ARG A 215 14.70 -21.05 10.55
CA ARG A 215 13.38 -20.45 10.79
C ARG A 215 12.68 -20.96 12.04
N ILE A 216 13.15 -22.07 12.61
CA ILE A 216 12.53 -22.70 13.77
C ILE A 216 12.55 -21.80 15.01
N ASP A 217 13.63 -21.04 15.18
CA ASP A 217 13.80 -20.15 16.33
C ASP A 217 12.84 -18.96 16.27
N HIS A 218 12.44 -18.57 15.05
CA HIS A 218 11.49 -17.49 14.79
C HIS A 218 10.02 -17.90 14.97
N LEU A 219 9.72 -19.19 15.03
CA LEU A 219 8.35 -19.70 15.12
C LEU A 219 7.60 -19.08 16.30
N LYS A 220 8.21 -19.06 17.50
CA LYS A 220 7.57 -18.51 18.70
C LYS A 220 7.23 -17.03 18.54
N GLU A 221 8.10 -16.26 17.91
CA GLU A 221 7.90 -14.83 17.69
C GLU A 221 6.75 -14.59 16.69
N LEU A 222 6.71 -15.34 15.58
CA LEU A 222 5.62 -15.24 14.60
C LEU A 222 4.27 -15.67 15.20
N LEU A 223 4.23 -16.70 16.05
CA LEU A 223 3.02 -17.13 16.74
C LEU A 223 2.51 -16.08 17.74
N ASN A 224 3.41 -15.32 18.37
CA ASN A 224 3.04 -14.19 19.22
C ASN A 224 2.47 -13.01 18.42
N CYS A 225 2.97 -12.76 17.20
CA CYS A 225 2.43 -11.73 16.30
C CYS A 225 0.95 -12.01 15.96
N ILE A 226 0.57 -13.28 15.84
CA ILE A 226 -0.82 -13.71 15.61
C ILE A 226 -1.62 -13.94 16.90
N HIS A 227 -1.08 -13.54 18.07
CA HIS A 227 -1.71 -13.67 19.38
C HIS A 227 -2.13 -15.09 19.79
N LEU A 228 -1.48 -16.13 19.25
CA LEU A 228 -1.72 -17.51 19.68
C LEU A 228 -0.94 -17.80 20.97
N ASP A 229 -1.63 -18.16 22.05
CA ASP A 229 -1.00 -18.58 23.31
C ASP A 229 -0.59 -20.06 23.23
N VAL A 230 0.72 -20.29 23.10
CA VAL A 230 1.29 -21.62 22.89
C VAL A 230 2.01 -22.12 24.15
N ASN A 231 1.87 -23.40 24.46
CA ASN A 231 2.56 -24.04 25.58
C ASN A 231 4.03 -24.33 25.19
N ASP A 232 4.95 -23.62 25.85
CA ASP A 232 6.40 -23.65 25.62
C ASP A 232 7.03 -25.06 25.65
N VAL A 233 6.44 -25.99 26.41
CA VAL A 233 6.96 -27.38 26.54
C VAL A 233 6.72 -28.21 25.29
N TYR A 234 5.52 -28.09 24.71
CA TYR A 234 5.15 -28.84 23.51
C TYR A 234 5.73 -28.20 22.25
N LEU A 235 5.88 -26.87 22.23
CA LEU A 235 6.57 -26.16 21.16
C LEU A 235 8.02 -26.66 21.06
N LYS A 236 8.77 -26.71 22.17
CA LYS A 236 10.15 -27.28 22.18
C LYS A 236 10.21 -28.73 21.70
N THR A 237 9.24 -29.56 22.09
CA THR A 237 9.16 -30.95 21.62
C THR A 237 8.91 -31.05 20.11
N ALA A 238 8.14 -30.12 19.53
CA ALA A 238 7.95 -30.00 18.08
C ALA A 238 9.22 -29.55 17.35
N LEU A 239 9.94 -28.62 17.96
CA LEU A 239 11.19 -28.06 17.46
C LEU A 239 12.34 -29.10 17.44
N ASP A 240 12.31 -30.07 18.37
CA ASP A 240 13.33 -31.12 18.48
C ASP A 240 13.20 -32.25 17.44
N LEU A 241 12.03 -32.41 16.81
CA LEU A 241 11.74 -33.47 15.83
C LEU A 241 12.24 -33.09 14.42
N ARG A 242 13.56 -32.96 14.27
CA ARG A 242 14.25 -32.47 13.05
C ARG A 242 14.21 -33.38 11.81
N LYS A 243 13.49 -34.51 11.77
CA LYS A 243 13.66 -35.49 10.69
C LYS A 243 12.36 -36.13 10.19
N GLN A 244 12.03 -35.76 8.95
CA GLN A 244 11.03 -36.29 8.00
C GLN A 244 9.54 -36.04 8.32
N SER A 245 8.84 -35.53 7.28
CA SER A 245 7.46 -35.00 7.28
C SER A 245 7.22 -33.91 8.33
N PHE A 246 7.93 -32.79 8.15
CA PHE A 246 7.97 -31.69 9.11
C PHE A 246 6.67 -30.89 9.15
N GLU A 247 6.04 -30.59 8.01
CA GLU A 247 4.83 -29.74 7.95
C GLU A 247 3.63 -30.35 8.71
N SER A 248 3.28 -31.61 8.43
CA SER A 248 2.13 -32.29 9.03
C SER A 248 2.31 -32.58 10.53
N LYS A 249 3.53 -32.91 10.95
CA LYS A 249 3.89 -33.23 12.33
C LYS A 249 4.07 -31.98 13.18
N LEU A 250 4.65 -30.93 12.62
CA LEU A 250 4.78 -29.63 13.28
C LEU A 250 3.40 -28.98 13.41
N ARG A 251 2.53 -29.09 12.41
CA ARG A 251 1.12 -28.68 12.52
C ARG A 251 0.41 -29.39 13.67
N SER A 252 0.48 -30.73 13.73
CA SER A 252 -0.22 -31.49 14.79
C SER A 252 0.34 -31.18 16.18
N LEU A 253 1.65 -30.96 16.29
CA LEU A 253 2.29 -30.59 17.56
C LEU A 253 1.99 -29.15 17.98
N ILE A 254 1.94 -28.17 17.06
CA ILE A 254 1.47 -26.83 17.38
C ILE A 254 0.02 -26.88 17.87
N LEU A 255 -0.86 -27.57 17.13
CA LEU A 255 -2.27 -27.73 17.54
C LEU A 255 -2.41 -28.38 18.92
N THR A 256 -1.54 -29.34 19.26
CA THR A 256 -1.50 -29.99 20.58
C THR A 256 -0.90 -29.10 21.67
N SER A 257 0.01 -28.19 21.29
CA SER A 257 0.68 -27.26 22.19
C SER A 257 -0.17 -26.04 22.56
N LEU A 258 -1.23 -25.74 21.82
CA LEU A 258 -2.15 -24.67 22.19
C LEU A 258 -2.78 -24.99 23.55
N LYS A 259 -2.73 -24.05 24.50
CA LYS A 259 -3.31 -24.28 25.83
C LYS A 259 -4.83 -24.50 25.68
N PRO A 260 -5.42 -25.52 26.33
CA PRO A 260 -6.88 -25.66 26.37
C PRO A 260 -7.44 -24.58 27.31
N SER A 261 -7.69 -23.40 26.76
CA SER A 261 -8.31 -22.28 27.44
C SER A 261 -9.41 -21.75 26.51
N LYS A 262 -10.65 -22.18 26.78
CA LYS A 262 -11.89 -21.78 26.09
C LYS A 262 -11.83 -21.88 24.54
N GLY A 263 -11.80 -23.11 24.01
CA GLY A 263 -11.84 -23.35 22.56
C GLY A 263 -10.55 -22.90 21.86
N PHE A 264 -10.22 -23.44 20.70
CA PHE A 264 -10.36 -22.64 19.47
C PHE A 264 -11.45 -21.56 19.60
N SER A 265 -11.14 -20.51 20.34
CA SER A 265 -11.90 -19.28 20.31
C SER A 265 -11.72 -18.71 18.92
N ASP A 266 -12.81 -18.43 18.21
CA ASP A 266 -12.89 -17.64 16.96
C ASP A 266 -12.37 -16.18 17.13
N TYR A 267 -11.42 -15.95 18.03
CA TYR A 267 -10.89 -14.67 18.45
C TYR A 267 -9.69 -14.27 17.59
N CYS A 268 -9.90 -14.22 16.27
CA CYS A 268 -9.20 -13.18 15.54
C CYS A 268 -9.54 -11.86 16.25
N LYS A 269 -8.56 -10.98 16.43
CA LYS A 269 -8.80 -9.53 16.49
C LYS A 269 -9.44 -9.10 15.16
N LYS A 270 -10.65 -9.57 14.89
CA LYS A 270 -11.52 -9.06 13.85
C LYS A 270 -11.79 -7.63 14.29
N LEU A 271 -11.49 -6.67 13.41
CA LEU A 271 -12.52 -5.68 13.17
C LEU A 271 -13.81 -6.49 13.00
N ALA A 272 -14.63 -6.53 14.05
CA ALA A 272 -15.99 -7.01 13.96
C ALA A 272 -16.72 -6.00 13.07
N CYS A 273 -16.47 -6.07 11.77
CA CYS A 273 -17.24 -5.37 10.76
C CYS A 273 -18.56 -6.10 10.61
N SER A 274 -19.32 -6.17 11.72
CA SER A 274 -20.73 -6.50 11.67
C SER A 274 -21.42 -5.32 11.00
N LEU A 275 -22.20 -5.61 9.96
CA LEU A 275 -23.03 -4.60 9.33
C LEU A 275 -24.30 -4.47 10.15
N TYR A 276 -24.60 -3.25 10.60
CA TYR A 276 -25.84 -2.92 11.28
C TYR A 276 -26.75 -2.19 10.31
N VAL A 277 -27.95 -2.73 10.09
CA VAL A 277 -29.03 -2.08 9.37
C VAL A 277 -30.06 -1.65 10.40
N ILE A 278 -30.25 -0.33 10.56
CA ILE A 278 -31.08 0.24 11.62
C ILE A 278 -32.31 0.93 11.03
N GLY A 279 -33.46 0.36 11.34
CA GLY A 279 -34.78 0.80 10.93
C GLY A 279 -35.05 0.64 9.45
N GLY A 280 -35.75 1.61 8.86
CA GLY A 280 -36.32 1.54 7.53
C GLY A 280 -37.75 2.05 7.51
N TYR A 281 -38.41 1.94 6.37
CA TYR A 281 -39.78 2.41 6.20
C TYR A 281 -40.61 1.41 5.39
N TYR A 282 -41.70 0.92 5.98
CA TYR A 282 -42.67 0.05 5.31
C TYR A 282 -44.08 0.42 5.76
N TRP A 283 -44.67 1.44 5.13
CA TRP A 283 -45.96 2.07 5.50
C TRP A 283 -46.00 2.73 6.88
N HIS A 284 -45.10 2.36 7.78
CA HIS A 284 -44.76 2.98 9.04
C HIS A 284 -43.24 2.88 9.25
N PRO A 285 -42.66 3.64 10.19
CA PRO A 285 -41.25 3.53 10.57
C PRO A 285 -40.95 2.15 11.13
N LEU A 286 -39.76 1.63 10.83
CA LEU A 286 -39.25 0.39 11.40
C LEU A 286 -38.25 0.73 12.52
N CYS A 287 -38.37 0.03 13.65
CA CYS A 287 -37.40 0.10 14.75
C CYS A 287 -36.41 -1.08 14.75
N GLU A 288 -36.54 -2.01 13.82
CA GLU A 288 -35.74 -3.21 13.78
C GLU A 288 -34.26 -2.89 13.54
N VAL A 289 -33.39 -3.63 14.22
CA VAL A 289 -31.95 -3.59 13.99
C VAL A 289 -31.53 -4.95 13.48
N HIS A 290 -31.03 -5.03 12.25
CA HIS A 290 -30.50 -6.26 11.68
C HIS A 290 -28.98 -6.24 11.71
N MET A 291 -28.39 -7.31 12.23
CA MET A 291 -26.95 -7.48 12.34
C MET A 291 -26.53 -8.58 11.39
N TRP A 292 -25.62 -8.28 10.46
CA TRP A 292 -25.00 -9.28 9.63
C TRP A 292 -23.61 -9.60 10.15
N ASP A 293 -23.37 -10.89 10.41
CA ASP A 293 -22.05 -11.40 10.73
C ASP A 293 -21.37 -11.90 9.44
N PRO A 294 -20.27 -11.27 8.98
CA PRO A 294 -19.53 -11.72 7.81
C PRO A 294 -18.89 -13.10 7.98
N VAL A 295 -18.65 -13.53 9.21
CA VAL A 295 -17.92 -14.77 9.51
C VAL A 295 -18.82 -15.99 9.31
N SER A 296 -20.01 -15.95 9.88
CA SER A 296 -21.02 -17.00 9.72
C SER A 296 -21.88 -16.80 8.47
N ASN A 297 -21.80 -15.62 7.84
CA ASN A 297 -22.70 -15.18 6.76
C ASN A 297 -24.19 -15.30 7.14
N THR A 298 -24.52 -14.94 8.38
CA THR A 298 -25.90 -15.00 8.89
C THR A 298 -26.40 -13.63 9.29
N TRP A 299 -27.67 -13.38 8.98
CA TRP A 299 -28.41 -12.25 9.53
C TRP A 299 -29.05 -12.65 10.86
N VAL A 300 -28.88 -11.80 11.87
CA VAL A 300 -29.48 -11.94 13.18
C VAL A 300 -30.23 -10.66 13.49
N GLN A 301 -31.50 -10.76 13.86
CA GLN A 301 -32.24 -9.62 14.36
C GLN A 301 -31.72 -9.26 15.76
N GLY A 302 -31.24 -8.03 15.89
CA GLY A 302 -30.82 -7.42 17.14
C GLY A 302 -31.99 -6.93 17.98
N LYS A 303 -31.68 -6.13 19.00
CA LYS A 303 -32.71 -5.53 19.84
C LYS A 303 -33.32 -4.34 19.09
N ASP A 304 -34.65 -4.27 19.03
CA ASP A 304 -35.32 -3.13 18.40
C ASP A 304 -34.99 -1.82 19.12
N MET A 305 -35.01 -0.72 18.36
CA MET A 305 -34.90 0.62 18.91
C MET A 305 -36.10 0.90 19.83
N PRO A 306 -35.90 1.62 20.95
CA PRO A 306 -36.95 1.83 21.96
C PRO A 306 -38.09 2.75 21.50
N ASP A 307 -37.87 3.61 20.50
CA ASP A 307 -38.87 4.54 19.96
C ASP A 307 -39.31 4.12 18.55
N PHE A 308 -40.44 3.42 18.48
CA PHE A 308 -40.99 2.85 17.24
C PHE A 308 -41.66 3.87 16.33
N ALA A 309 -41.89 5.10 16.79
CA ALA A 309 -42.57 6.16 16.05
C ALA A 309 -41.60 7.24 15.55
N ARG A 310 -40.29 7.02 15.66
CA ARG A 310 -39.26 8.00 15.29
C ARG A 310 -38.92 7.93 13.80
N GLU A 311 -39.05 9.06 13.11
CA GLU A 311 -38.75 9.23 11.69
C GLU A 311 -37.62 10.22 11.43
N SER A 312 -37.03 10.14 10.23
CA SER A 312 -36.02 11.09 9.73
C SER A 312 -34.87 11.36 10.70
N TYR A 313 -34.47 10.33 11.43
CA TYR A 313 -33.33 10.36 12.34
C TYR A 313 -32.01 10.15 11.58
N SER A 314 -30.91 10.54 12.20
CA SER A 314 -29.56 10.28 11.72
C SER A 314 -28.90 9.20 12.57
N VAL A 315 -28.12 8.33 11.92
CA VAL A 315 -27.34 7.28 12.57
C VAL A 315 -25.85 7.53 12.29
N VAL A 316 -25.03 7.51 13.33
CA VAL A 316 -23.57 7.64 13.22
C VAL A 316 -22.88 6.60 14.09
N LEU A 317 -21.77 6.08 13.60
CA LEU A 317 -20.89 5.17 14.34
C LEU A 317 -19.74 5.98 14.95
N GLN A 318 -19.55 5.87 16.27
CA GLN A 318 -18.40 6.47 16.96
C GLN A 318 -17.79 5.44 17.92
N GLY A 319 -16.59 4.95 17.56
CA GLY A 319 -15.96 3.85 18.31
C GLY A 319 -16.80 2.57 18.25
N PRO A 320 -17.08 1.91 19.39
CA PRO A 320 -17.90 0.69 19.42
C PRO A 320 -19.42 0.96 19.50
N ASP A 321 -19.83 2.22 19.63
CA ASP A 321 -21.21 2.60 19.97
C ASP A 321 -21.90 3.28 18.78
N ILE A 322 -23.17 2.95 18.57
CA ILE A 322 -24.00 3.51 17.49
C ILE A 322 -24.94 4.57 18.07
N TYR A 323 -24.90 5.77 17.51
CA TYR A 323 -25.67 6.91 17.99
C TYR A 323 -26.82 7.21 17.03
N VAL A 324 -28.02 7.39 17.59
CA VAL A 324 -29.23 7.76 16.85
C VAL A 324 -29.69 9.13 17.35
N THR A 325 -29.65 10.14 16.48
CA THR A 325 -29.86 11.56 16.84
C THR A 325 -30.92 12.24 15.95
N GLY A 326 -31.62 13.25 16.49
CA GLY A 326 -32.65 14.03 15.76
C GLY A 326 -33.89 13.26 15.31
N GLY A 327 -34.62 13.79 14.34
CA GLY A 327 -35.87 13.21 13.85
C GLY A 327 -37.11 13.78 14.54
N TYR A 328 -38.28 13.24 14.18
CA TYR A 328 -39.57 13.65 14.72
C TYR A 328 -40.47 12.44 14.99
N ARG A 329 -41.48 12.60 15.84
CA ARG A 329 -42.52 11.56 16.05
C ARG A 329 -43.56 11.61 14.94
N THR A 330 -43.89 10.47 14.35
CA THR A 330 -44.90 10.37 13.27
C THR A 330 -46.26 10.93 13.68
N GLU A 331 -46.67 10.71 14.94
CA GLU A 331 -48.03 11.06 15.40
C GLU A 331 -48.18 12.54 15.77
N THR A 332 -47.13 13.16 16.33
CA THR A 332 -47.21 14.52 16.88
C THR A 332 -46.41 15.56 16.10
N VAL A 333 -45.51 15.11 15.20
CA VAL A 333 -44.57 15.97 14.45
C VAL A 333 -43.62 16.75 15.38
N ASP A 334 -43.51 16.33 16.64
CA ASP A 334 -42.59 16.94 17.59
C ASP A 334 -41.15 16.58 17.23
N ALA A 335 -40.30 17.59 17.14
CA ALA A 335 -38.87 17.41 16.97
C ALA A 335 -38.25 16.78 18.23
N LEU A 336 -37.40 15.79 18.04
CA LEU A 336 -36.74 15.07 19.12
C LEU A 336 -35.35 15.66 19.39
N ASP A 337 -35.12 16.08 20.63
CA ASP A 337 -33.82 16.52 21.16
C ASP A 337 -33.02 15.38 21.83
N THR A 338 -33.53 14.15 21.72
CA THR A 338 -32.95 12.97 22.38
C THR A 338 -31.93 12.24 21.52
N VAL A 339 -30.83 11.83 22.15
CA VAL A 339 -29.80 10.97 21.57
C VAL A 339 -29.90 9.59 22.21
N TRP A 340 -30.03 8.56 21.37
CA TRP A 340 -29.98 7.17 21.82
C TRP A 340 -28.65 6.53 21.45
N ILE A 341 -28.17 5.65 22.32
CA ILE A 341 -26.97 4.86 22.09
C ILE A 341 -27.39 3.40 22.03
N TYR A 342 -27.18 2.78 20.87
CA TYR A 342 -27.34 1.34 20.71
C TYR A 342 -26.02 0.66 21.06
N ILE A 343 -25.98 0.04 22.24
CA ILE A 343 -24.83 -0.71 22.74
C ILE A 343 -24.96 -2.16 22.25
N SER A 344 -23.98 -2.63 21.49
CA SER A 344 -23.93 -4.02 21.04
C SER A 344 -23.80 -4.99 22.23
N GLN A 345 -24.50 -6.12 22.18
CA GLN A 345 -24.53 -7.12 23.25
C GLN A 345 -23.15 -7.74 23.56
N THR A 346 -22.15 -7.52 22.70
CA THR A 346 -20.74 -7.89 22.91
C THR A 346 -20.15 -7.30 24.21
N ARG A 347 -20.73 -6.23 24.77
CA ARG A 347 -20.35 -5.67 26.09
C ARG A 347 -20.98 -6.35 27.31
N MET A 348 -22.12 -7.04 27.17
CA MET A 348 -22.93 -7.50 28.32
C MET A 348 -22.29 -8.66 29.12
N ASN A 349 -21.22 -9.28 28.61
CA ASN A 349 -20.49 -10.34 29.33
C ASN A 349 -19.35 -9.82 30.23
N GLY A 350 -19.15 -8.50 30.35
CA GLY A 350 -17.93 -7.93 30.94
C GLY A 350 -18.07 -7.03 32.15
N GLN A 351 -19.21 -6.41 32.43
CA GLN A 351 -19.30 -5.45 33.54
C GLN A 351 -20.73 -5.24 34.02
N LYS A 352 -20.93 -5.47 35.32
CA LYS A 352 -22.11 -5.05 36.07
C LYS A 352 -22.22 -3.51 36.04
N ASP A 353 -23.45 -3.04 35.93
CA ASP A 353 -24.01 -1.68 36.08
C ASP A 353 -23.10 -0.57 36.64
N VAL A 354 -23.20 0.65 36.09
CA VAL A 354 -23.88 1.81 36.71
C VAL A 354 -24.01 2.98 35.70
N ARG A 355 -25.27 3.38 35.48
CA ARG A 355 -25.86 4.64 34.92
C ARG A 355 -25.69 5.01 33.45
#